data_AF-A0A380HJF1-F1
#
_entry.id   AF-A0A380HJF1-F1
#
_cell.length_a   1.000
_cell.length_b   1.000
_cell.length_c   1.000
_cell.angle_alpha   90.00
_cell.angle_beta   90.00
_cell.angle_gamma   90.00
#
_symmetry.space_group_name_H-M   'P 1'
#
loop_
_entity.id
_entity.type
_entity.pdbx_description
1 polymer ?
#
loop_
_entity_poly.entity_id
_entity_poly.type
_entity_poly.pdbx_seq_one_letter_code
_entity_poly.pdbx_strand_id
1 'polypeptide(L)'
;MIDNFAHGGDILIAITAASVFAQIGIAFGVVLRSRRNKDLRSLSIGTTLSGLLAGVTEPILYGLILWYKRLIPIVLVSGAIGGAIIAIFDVRVTTFVLNNLFTIPIFKPMYGYILGIAIALIIGTILTFVFGFEAKNSEKPLEAKENTNNLQEGVSTMIFAPLSGEIVKLENVPDPVFSTEAMGKGIAIEPENDTVLFM
;
A
#
# COMPACT_ATOMS: atom_id res chain seq x y z
N MET A 1 5.70 0.84 21.63
CA MET A 1 6.48 1.70 20.72
C MET A 1 6.87 3.02 21.37
N ILE A 2 5.91 3.84 21.85
CA ILE A 2 6.23 5.13 22.48
C ILE A 2 7.14 4.98 23.71
N ASP A 3 6.88 4.01 24.59
CA ASP A 3 7.72 3.77 25.77
C ASP A 3 9.14 3.29 25.43
N ASN A 4 9.34 2.60 24.31
CA ASN A 4 10.67 2.10 23.92
C ASN A 4 11.61 3.24 23.53
N PHE A 5 11.08 4.35 23.02
CA PHE A 5 11.87 5.53 22.69
C PHE A 5 12.44 6.21 23.95
N ALA A 6 11.73 6.15 25.08
CA ALA A 6 12.21 6.66 26.36
C ALA A 6 13.34 5.78 26.96
N HIS A 7 13.49 4.53 26.50
CA HIS A 7 14.44 3.54 27.03
C HIS A 7 15.61 3.23 26.06
N GLY A 8 15.97 4.16 25.18
CA GLY A 8 17.15 4.03 24.32
C GLY A 8 16.89 3.45 22.92
N GLY A 9 15.63 3.39 22.49
CA GLY A 9 15.23 3.09 21.11
C GLY A 9 14.39 1.83 20.96
N ASP A 10 13.62 1.79 19.87
CA ASP A 10 12.67 0.71 19.57
C ASP A 10 13.29 -0.34 18.65
N ILE A 11 13.32 -1.58 19.12
CA ILE A 11 13.75 -2.75 18.35
C ILE A 11 12.62 -3.32 17.49
N LEU A 12 11.36 -3.13 17.88
CA LEU A 12 10.21 -3.69 17.16
C LEU A 12 10.04 -3.03 15.80
N ILE A 13 10.25 -1.70 15.71
CA ILE A 13 10.21 -0.98 14.42
C ILE A 13 11.30 -1.51 13.47
N ALA A 14 12.48 -1.81 14.01
CA ALA A 14 13.57 -2.37 13.21
C ALA A 14 13.22 -3.79 12.72
N ILE A 15 12.66 -4.65 13.58
CA ILE A 15 12.26 -6.01 13.21
C ILE A 15 11.14 -5.99 12.16
N THR A 16 10.13 -5.12 12.32
CA THR A 16 9.02 -5.04 11.35
C THR A 16 9.47 -4.54 9.99
N ALA A 17 10.57 -3.78 9.91
CA ALA A 17 11.17 -3.39 8.64
C ALA A 17 11.53 -4.60 7.76
N ALA A 18 12.00 -5.71 8.34
CA ALA A 18 12.29 -6.91 7.55
C ALA A 18 11.05 -7.44 6.80
N SER A 19 9.87 -7.36 7.42
CA SER A 19 8.61 -7.73 6.76
C SER A 19 8.30 -6.81 5.58
N VAL A 20 8.51 -5.49 5.73
CA VAL A 20 8.32 -4.51 4.65
C VAL A 20 9.24 -4.82 3.45
N PHE A 21 10.52 -5.05 3.71
CA PHE A 21 11.48 -5.39 2.65
C PHE A 21 11.24 -6.77 2.04
N ALA A 22 10.71 -7.74 2.81
CA ALA A 22 10.24 -9.01 2.27
C ALA A 22 9.07 -8.81 1.29
N GLN A 23 8.11 -7.95 1.60
CA GLN A 23 6.99 -7.62 0.71
C GLN A 23 7.48 -6.97 -0.59
N ILE A 24 8.42 -6.03 -0.50
CA ILE A 24 9.07 -5.41 -1.66
C ILE A 24 9.77 -6.48 -2.52
N GLY A 25 10.51 -7.40 -1.88
CA GLY A 25 11.17 -8.51 -2.55
C GLY A 25 10.19 -9.46 -3.24
N ILE A 26 9.05 -9.75 -2.61
CA ILE A 26 7.98 -10.55 -3.22
C ILE A 26 7.41 -9.84 -4.44
N ALA A 27 7.07 -8.55 -4.33
CA ALA A 27 6.55 -7.77 -5.46
C ALA A 27 7.54 -7.76 -6.62
N PHE A 28 8.84 -7.60 -6.34
CA PHE A 28 9.90 -7.70 -7.34
C PHE A 28 10.03 -9.11 -7.94
N GLY A 29 9.90 -10.16 -7.12
CA GLY A 29 9.85 -11.55 -7.58
C GLY A 29 8.66 -11.82 -8.53
N VAL A 30 7.51 -11.19 -8.27
CA VAL A 30 6.36 -11.22 -9.18
C VAL A 30 6.71 -10.52 -10.50
N VAL A 31 7.39 -9.36 -10.49
CA VAL A 31 7.86 -8.68 -11.71
C VAL A 31 8.73 -9.61 -12.57
N LEU A 32 9.68 -10.30 -11.96
CA LEU A 32 10.60 -11.19 -12.67
C LEU A 32 9.90 -12.39 -13.31
N ARG A 33 8.91 -12.95 -12.62
CA ARG A 33 8.18 -14.15 -13.07
C ARG A 33 7.00 -13.83 -14.01
N SER A 34 6.38 -12.66 -13.89
CA SER A 34 5.16 -12.27 -14.65
C SER A 34 5.40 -11.82 -16.10
N ARG A 35 6.47 -12.28 -16.77
CA ARG A 35 6.87 -11.83 -18.13
C ARG A 35 5.78 -11.91 -19.20
N ARG A 36 4.81 -12.82 -19.05
CA ARG A 36 3.71 -13.01 -20.02
C ARG A 36 2.50 -12.09 -19.76
N ASN A 37 2.29 -11.62 -18.53
CA ASN A 37 1.12 -10.82 -18.16
C ASN A 37 1.52 -9.35 -17.94
N LYS A 38 1.31 -8.53 -18.98
CA LYS A 38 1.72 -7.11 -18.99
C LYS A 38 1.07 -6.30 -17.86
N ASP A 39 -0.20 -6.57 -17.56
CA ASP A 39 -0.96 -5.85 -16.53
C ASP A 39 -0.39 -6.15 -15.14
N LEU A 40 -0.22 -7.43 -14.82
CA LEU A 40 0.33 -7.84 -13.52
C LEU A 40 1.77 -7.35 -13.34
N ARG A 41 2.56 -7.37 -14.41
CA ARG A 41 3.93 -6.86 -14.39
C ARG A 41 3.95 -5.35 -14.13
N SER A 42 3.08 -4.58 -14.79
CA SER A 42 2.97 -3.13 -14.58
C SER A 42 2.58 -2.80 -13.13
N LEU A 43 1.54 -3.45 -12.62
CA LEU A 43 1.09 -3.32 -11.23
C LEU A 43 2.21 -3.66 -10.23
N SER A 44 2.90 -4.78 -10.46
CA SER A 44 3.98 -5.24 -9.58
C SER A 44 5.18 -4.27 -9.59
N ILE A 45 5.49 -3.65 -10.73
CA ILE A 45 6.54 -2.63 -10.80
C ILE A 45 6.14 -1.39 -10.00
N GLY A 46 4.92 -0.87 -10.20
CA GLY A 46 4.44 0.32 -9.49
C GLY A 46 4.39 0.11 -7.98
N THR A 47 3.87 -1.03 -7.53
CA THR A 47 3.78 -1.39 -6.11
C THR A 47 5.16 -1.63 -5.49
N THR A 48 6.11 -2.25 -6.21
CA THR A 48 7.52 -2.39 -5.76
C THR A 48 8.18 -1.02 -5.56
N LEU A 49 8.02 -0.11 -6.52
CA LEU A 49 8.59 1.24 -6.44
C LEU A 49 7.97 2.06 -5.30
N SER A 50 6.65 1.96 -5.12
CA SER A 50 5.94 2.61 -4.02
C SER A 50 6.45 2.10 -2.65
N GLY A 51 6.59 0.79 -2.49
CA GLY A 51 7.16 0.21 -1.26
C GLY A 51 8.61 0.62 -1.03
N LEU A 52 9.45 0.60 -2.07
CA LEU A 52 10.88 0.91 -1.93
C LEU A 52 11.16 2.39 -1.65
N LEU A 53 10.45 3.29 -2.33
CA LEU A 53 10.71 4.73 -2.27
C LEU A 53 9.86 5.42 -1.21
N ALA A 54 8.55 5.16 -1.19
CA ALA A 54 7.64 5.79 -0.26
C ALA A 54 7.55 5.05 1.08
N GLY A 55 7.84 3.75 1.11
CA GLY A 55 7.68 2.91 2.31
C GLY A 55 6.24 2.49 2.58
N VAL A 56 5.39 2.55 1.55
CA VAL A 56 3.95 2.25 1.59
C VAL A 56 3.74 0.81 1.14
N THR A 57 3.05 0.01 1.96
CA THR A 57 2.95 -1.46 1.77
C THR A 57 1.57 -1.93 1.35
N GLU A 58 0.58 -1.05 1.47
CA GLU A 58 -0.83 -1.26 1.15
C GLU A 58 -1.00 -1.72 -0.30
N PRO A 59 -0.35 -1.10 -1.31
CA PRO A 59 -0.46 -1.57 -2.68
C PRO A 59 0.09 -2.99 -2.88
N ILE A 60 1.13 -3.40 -2.13
CA ILE A 60 1.72 -4.73 -2.25
C ILE A 60 0.84 -5.77 -1.53
N LEU A 61 0.39 -5.45 -0.31
CA LEU A 61 -0.41 -6.36 0.50
C LEU A 61 -1.76 -6.64 -0.16
N TYR A 62 -2.50 -5.58 -0.51
CA TYR A 62 -3.83 -5.68 -1.10
C TYR A 62 -3.80 -5.94 -2.60
N GLY A 63 -2.77 -5.50 -3.32
CA GLY A 63 -2.66 -5.70 -4.77
C GLY A 63 -2.09 -7.06 -5.16
N LEU A 64 -1.26 -7.69 -4.30
CA LEU A 64 -0.59 -8.95 -4.62
C LEU A 64 -0.79 -10.02 -3.53
N ILE A 65 -0.35 -9.77 -2.29
CA ILE A 65 -0.16 -10.86 -1.30
C ILE A 65 -1.48 -11.53 -0.92
N LEU A 66 -2.55 -10.77 -0.69
CA LEU A 66 -3.85 -11.32 -0.29
C LEU A 66 -4.56 -12.07 -1.42
N TRP A 67 -4.39 -11.62 -2.66
CA TRP A 67 -4.93 -12.31 -3.84
C TRP A 67 -4.19 -13.61 -4.12
N TYR A 68 -2.87 -13.59 -4.05
CA TYR A 68 -2.03 -14.75 -4.27
C TYR A 68 -1.67 -15.40 -2.93
N LYS A 69 -2.57 -16.22 -2.39
CA LYS A 69 -2.41 -16.88 -1.07
C LYS A 69 -1.08 -17.63 -0.88
N ARG A 70 -0.41 -18.06 -1.96
CA ARG A 70 0.94 -18.66 -1.91
C ARG A 70 2.04 -17.69 -1.48
N LEU A 71 1.82 -16.38 -1.63
CA LEU A 71 2.75 -15.34 -1.20
C LEU A 71 2.70 -15.09 0.31
N ILE A 72 1.60 -15.44 0.98
CA ILE A 72 1.45 -15.30 2.45
C ILE A 72 2.50 -16.09 3.23
N PRO A 73 2.69 -17.41 3.01
CA PRO A 73 3.76 -18.14 3.71
C PRO A 73 5.15 -17.62 3.32
N ILE A 74 5.34 -17.12 2.09
CA ILE A 74 6.62 -16.59 1.64
C ILE A 74 6.98 -15.30 2.40
N VAL A 75 6.03 -14.38 2.61
CA VAL A 75 6.29 -13.15 3.37
C VAL A 75 6.58 -13.46 4.83
N LEU A 76 5.88 -14.42 5.42
CA LEU A 76 6.11 -14.83 6.81
C LEU A 76 7.51 -15.38 7.00
N VAL A 77 7.94 -16.32 6.14
CA VAL A 77 9.27 -16.93 6.23
C VAL A 77 10.37 -15.89 5.97
N SER A 78 10.22 -15.08 4.93
CA SER A 78 11.22 -14.08 4.55
C SER A 78 11.37 -12.99 5.61
N GLY A 79 10.23 -12.49 6.12
CA GLY A 79 10.18 -11.48 7.18
C GLY A 79 10.70 -12.01 8.51
N ALA A 80 10.39 -13.26 8.87
CA ALA A 80 10.90 -13.87 10.10
C ALA A 80 12.42 -14.04 10.06
N ILE A 81 12.98 -14.50 8.94
CA ILE A 81 14.44 -14.68 8.80
C ILE A 81 15.16 -13.33 8.85
N GLY A 82 14.69 -12.33 8.10
CA GLY A 82 15.26 -10.99 8.13
C GLY A 82 15.13 -10.34 9.51
N GLY A 83 13.95 -10.46 10.14
CA GLY A 83 13.68 -9.92 11.47
C GLY A 83 14.55 -10.56 12.55
N ALA A 84 14.79 -11.87 12.46
CA ALA A 84 15.69 -12.58 13.36
C ALA A 84 17.13 -12.07 13.25
N ILE A 85 17.61 -11.78 12.03
CA ILE A 85 18.94 -11.19 11.83
C ILE A 85 19.01 -9.80 12.46
N ILE A 86 18.01 -8.94 12.20
CA ILE A 86 17.93 -7.60 12.81
C ILE A 86 17.92 -7.69 14.34
N ALA A 87 17.21 -8.67 14.91
CA ALA A 87 17.16 -8.90 16.35
C ALA A 87 18.51 -9.37 16.93
N ILE A 88 19.24 -10.25 16.23
CA ILE A 88 20.57 -10.72 16.66
C ILE A 88 21.57 -9.55 16.77
N PHE A 89 21.47 -8.57 15.87
CA PHE A 89 22.31 -7.38 15.88
C PHE A 89 21.81 -6.26 16.80
N ASP A 90 20.74 -6.49 17.58
CA ASP A 90 20.09 -5.50 18.47
C ASP A 90 19.88 -4.14 17.78
N VAL A 91 19.36 -4.16 16.55
CA VAL A 91 19.14 -2.93 15.79
C VAL A 91 17.99 -2.13 16.41
N ARG A 92 18.25 -0.86 16.70
CA ARG A 92 17.30 0.07 17.29
C ARG A 92 17.13 1.31 16.44
N VAL A 93 15.96 1.91 16.57
CA VAL A 93 15.63 3.22 16.01
C VAL A 93 15.12 4.13 17.12
N THR A 94 15.53 5.40 17.14
CA THR A 94 15.15 6.35 18.19
C THR A 94 13.94 7.21 17.82
N THR A 95 13.46 7.11 16.59
CA THR A 95 12.32 7.87 16.07
C THR A 95 11.40 6.96 15.27
N PHE A 96 10.13 7.35 15.17
CA PHE A 96 9.20 6.70 14.26
C PHE A 96 9.55 7.05 12.81
N VAL A 97 9.66 6.03 11.97
CA VAL A 97 9.99 6.18 10.55
C VAL A 97 9.22 5.17 9.73
N LEU A 98 8.87 5.55 8.49
CA LEU A 98 8.42 4.58 7.49
C LEU A 98 9.63 3.86 6.92
N ASN A 99 9.52 2.54 6.75
CA ASN A 99 10.61 1.71 6.25
C ASN A 99 10.73 1.86 4.74
N ASN A 100 11.73 2.61 4.28
CA ASN A 100 12.03 2.80 2.86
C ASN A 100 13.55 2.89 2.66
N LEU A 101 13.99 3.05 1.42
CA LEU A 101 15.42 3.11 1.10
C LEU A 101 16.15 4.26 1.80
N PHE A 102 15.47 5.39 2.03
CA PHE A 102 16.07 6.61 2.56
C PHE A 102 16.16 6.61 4.09
N THR A 103 15.41 5.74 4.78
CA THR A 103 15.43 5.67 6.25
C THR A 103 16.49 4.73 6.81
N ILE A 104 17.24 4.02 5.96
CA ILE A 104 18.34 3.11 6.35
C ILE A 104 19.35 3.75 7.32
N PRO A 105 19.85 4.99 7.11
CA PRO A 105 20.89 5.57 7.97
C PRO A 105 20.45 5.85 9.41
N ILE A 106 19.14 5.81 9.69
CA ILE A 106 18.57 6.13 11.00
C ILE A 106 18.72 4.93 11.95
N PHE A 107 18.79 3.71 11.43
CA PHE A 107 18.89 2.48 12.21
C PHE A 107 20.32 2.20 12.67
N LYS A 108 20.47 1.79 13.94
CA LYS A 108 21.78 1.49 14.55
C LYS A 108 21.77 0.12 15.22
N PRO A 109 22.77 -0.75 14.98
CA PRO A 109 23.86 -0.61 14.01
C PRO A 109 23.38 -0.74 12.55
N MET A 110 23.84 0.16 11.68
CA MET A 110 23.38 0.24 10.28
C MET A 110 23.69 -1.02 9.47
N TYR A 111 24.85 -1.66 9.69
CA TYR A 111 25.24 -2.87 8.97
C TYR A 111 24.32 -4.06 9.27
N GLY A 112 23.90 -4.22 10.54
CA GLY A 112 22.99 -5.29 10.95
C GLY A 112 21.60 -5.10 10.34
N TYR A 113 21.16 -3.84 10.25
CA TYR A 113 19.92 -3.48 9.58
C TYR A 113 19.97 -3.81 8.08
N ILE A 114 21.00 -3.31 7.37
CA ILE A 114 21.19 -3.55 5.93
C ILE A 114 21.22 -5.05 5.62
N LEU A 115 21.95 -5.82 6.43
CA LEU A 115 22.05 -7.27 6.24
C LEU A 115 20.68 -7.96 6.41
N GLY A 116 19.93 -7.59 7.46
CA GLY A 116 18.62 -8.17 7.72
C GLY A 116 17.58 -7.84 6.64
N ILE A 117 17.49 -6.58 6.21
CA ILE A 117 16.55 -6.17 5.15
C ILE A 117 16.94 -6.75 3.78
N ALA A 118 18.24 -6.84 3.48
CA ALA A 118 18.72 -7.40 2.22
C ALA A 118 18.39 -8.90 2.14
N ILE A 119 18.61 -9.64 3.23
CA ILE A 119 18.27 -11.06 3.29
C ILE A 119 16.75 -11.27 3.19
N ALA A 120 15.94 -10.45 3.87
CA ALA A 120 14.48 -10.52 3.73
C ALA A 120 14.02 -10.31 2.28
N LEU A 121 14.56 -9.29 1.61
CA LEU A 121 14.25 -8.97 0.22
C LEU A 121 14.70 -10.09 -0.73
N ILE A 122 15.91 -10.60 -0.57
CA ILE A 122 16.47 -11.67 -1.41
C ILE A 122 15.67 -12.96 -1.26
N ILE A 123 15.38 -13.39 -0.02
CA ILE A 123 14.60 -14.59 0.25
C ILE A 123 13.18 -14.44 -0.33
N GLY A 124 12.53 -13.30 -0.09
CA GLY A 124 11.20 -13.01 -0.64
C GLY A 124 11.17 -13.06 -2.16
N THR A 125 12.19 -12.50 -2.81
CA THR A 125 12.35 -12.53 -4.28
C THR A 125 12.57 -13.95 -4.80
N ILE A 126 13.51 -14.70 -4.23
CA ILE A 126 13.89 -16.05 -4.67
C ILE A 126 12.72 -17.01 -4.46
N LEU A 127 12.10 -17.02 -3.28
CA LEU A 127 10.98 -17.90 -3.00
C LEU A 127 9.79 -17.61 -3.92
N THR A 128 9.48 -16.34 -4.15
CA THR A 128 8.42 -15.95 -5.10
C THR A 128 8.77 -16.35 -6.53
N PHE A 129 10.03 -16.23 -6.92
CA PHE A 129 10.48 -16.63 -8.25
C PHE A 129 10.41 -18.15 -8.46
N VAL A 130 10.80 -18.95 -7.46
CA VAL A 130 10.83 -20.43 -7.54
C VAL A 130 9.44 -21.05 -7.35
N PHE A 131 8.78 -20.78 -6.21
CA PHE A 131 7.47 -21.37 -5.89
C PHE A 131 6.33 -20.74 -6.68
N GLY A 132 6.48 -19.46 -7.01
CA GLY A 132 5.51 -18.75 -7.82
C GLY A 132 4.27 -18.33 -7.07
N PHE A 133 3.44 -17.64 -7.81
CA PHE A 133 2.09 -17.27 -7.42
C PHE A 133 1.13 -18.09 -8.29
N GLU A 134 0.43 -19.05 -7.71
CA GLU A 134 -0.68 -19.70 -8.43
C GLU A 134 -1.93 -18.84 -8.27
N ALA A 135 -2.42 -18.34 -9.40
CA ALA A 135 -3.75 -17.79 -9.50
C ALA A 135 -4.74 -18.96 -9.54
N LYS A 136 -5.36 -19.30 -8.40
CA LYS A 136 -6.57 -20.13 -8.44
C LYS A 136 -7.68 -19.25 -9.01
N ASN A 137 -8.09 -19.50 -10.25
CA ASN A 137 -9.27 -18.96 -10.94
C ASN A 137 -10.04 -17.89 -10.15
N SER A 138 -9.60 -16.65 -10.23
CA SER A 138 -10.34 -15.47 -9.79
C SER A 138 -9.70 -14.27 -10.49
N GLU A 139 -10.55 -13.37 -10.98
CA GLU A 139 -10.20 -12.25 -11.84
C GLU A 139 -9.07 -11.38 -11.26
N LYS A 140 -8.38 -10.71 -12.18
CA LYS A 140 -7.20 -9.89 -11.92
C LYS A 140 -7.49 -8.86 -10.80
N PRO A 141 -6.50 -8.51 -9.96
CA PRO A 141 -6.49 -7.21 -9.31
C PRO A 141 -6.16 -6.16 -10.38
N LEU A 142 -7.16 -5.80 -11.18
CA LEU A 142 -7.14 -4.60 -11.99
C LEU A 142 -7.96 -3.56 -11.24
N GLU A 143 -7.28 -2.64 -10.55
CA GLU A 143 -7.64 -1.22 -10.56
C GLU A 143 -6.54 -0.40 -9.87
N ALA A 144 -5.65 0.09 -10.72
CA ALA A 144 -5.09 1.44 -10.64
C ALA A 144 -4.76 1.85 -12.09
N LYS A 145 -5.80 1.87 -12.94
CA LYS A 145 -5.74 2.61 -14.20
C LYS A 145 -6.33 3.98 -13.93
N GLU A 146 -5.48 4.98 -13.73
CA GLU A 146 -5.83 6.31 -14.22
C GLU A 146 -5.90 6.22 -15.75
N ASN A 147 -7.09 5.89 -16.25
CA ASN A 147 -7.45 6.00 -17.64
C ASN A 147 -8.33 7.23 -17.78
N THR A 148 -7.73 8.40 -18.00
CA THR A 148 -8.46 9.65 -18.28
C THR A 148 -9.11 9.67 -19.68
N ASN A 149 -9.27 8.56 -20.40
CA ASN A 149 -9.84 8.57 -21.75
C ASN A 149 -10.58 7.28 -22.13
N ASN A 150 -11.58 6.90 -21.33
CA ASN A 150 -12.73 6.15 -21.84
C ASN A 150 -13.91 6.39 -20.89
N LEU A 151 -14.84 7.25 -21.31
CA LEU A 151 -16.20 7.28 -20.77
C LEU A 151 -16.83 5.92 -21.07
N GLN A 152 -16.62 4.95 -20.18
CA GLN A 152 -17.53 3.85 -20.01
C GLN A 152 -18.87 4.47 -19.62
N GLU A 153 -19.94 4.12 -20.34
CA GLU A 153 -21.31 4.44 -19.94
C GLU A 153 -21.44 4.12 -18.46
N GLY A 154 -21.66 5.18 -17.67
CA GLY A 154 -21.48 5.15 -16.23
C GLY A 154 -22.31 4.03 -15.63
N VAL A 155 -21.68 3.23 -14.78
CA VAL A 155 -22.41 2.38 -13.83
C VAL A 155 -23.36 3.31 -13.09
N SER A 156 -24.65 3.21 -13.40
CA SER A 156 -25.70 3.94 -12.70
C SER A 156 -25.82 3.31 -11.32
N THR A 157 -25.00 3.82 -10.40
CA THR A 157 -25.12 3.52 -8.99
C THR A 157 -26.16 4.46 -8.40
N MET A 158 -27.16 3.89 -7.72
CA MET A 158 -28.08 4.68 -6.92
C MET A 158 -27.33 5.20 -5.70
N ILE A 159 -27.13 6.52 -5.65
CA ILE A 159 -26.62 7.22 -4.47
C ILE A 159 -27.84 7.80 -3.76
N PHE A 160 -28.03 7.43 -2.50
CA PHE A 160 -29.08 8.01 -1.67
C PHE A 160 -28.66 9.39 -1.18
N ALA A 161 -29.60 10.34 -1.14
CA ALA A 161 -29.34 11.65 -0.59
C ALA A 161 -29.10 11.52 0.93
N PRO A 162 -28.01 12.10 1.46
CA PRO A 162 -27.70 12.02 2.90
C PRO A 162 -28.63 12.88 3.76
N LEU A 163 -29.44 13.76 3.15
CA LEU A 163 -30.37 14.64 3.84
C LEU A 163 -31.54 15.02 2.92
N SER A 164 -32.65 15.43 3.51
CA SER A 164 -33.81 15.98 2.79
C SER A 164 -33.62 17.47 2.52
N GLY A 165 -33.93 17.91 1.30
CA GLY A 165 -33.74 19.29 0.88
C GLY A 165 -34.08 19.54 -0.59
N GLU A 166 -33.98 20.79 -1.02
CA GLU A 166 -34.21 21.20 -2.40
C GLU A 166 -32.93 21.06 -3.23
N ILE A 167 -33.04 20.56 -4.46
CA ILE A 167 -31.90 20.44 -5.36
C ILE A 167 -31.59 21.81 -5.97
N VAL A 168 -30.36 22.28 -5.75
CA VAL A 168 -29.87 23.56 -6.27
C VAL A 168 -28.78 23.31 -7.31
N LYS A 169 -28.74 24.15 -8.35
CA LYS A 169 -27.65 24.13 -9.33
C LYS A 169 -26.34 24.56 -8.66
N LEU A 170 -25.22 23.92 -9.01
CA LEU A 170 -23.89 24.29 -8.53
C LEU A 170 -23.56 25.77 -8.76
N GLU A 171 -23.95 26.32 -9.91
CA GLU A 171 -23.78 27.74 -10.26
C GLU A 171 -24.38 28.72 -9.22
N ASN A 172 -25.43 28.29 -8.51
CA ASN A 172 -26.12 29.10 -7.52
C ASN A 172 -25.55 28.89 -6.10
N VAL A 173 -24.52 28.05 -5.94
CA VAL A 173 -23.84 27.83 -4.66
C VAL A 173 -22.95 29.04 -4.37
N PRO A 174 -23.04 29.65 -3.18
CA PRO A 174 -22.24 30.83 -2.82
C PRO A 174 -20.72 30.62 -2.84
N ASP A 175 -20.27 29.37 -2.79
CA ASP A 175 -18.85 29.00 -2.76
C ASP A 175 -18.27 28.88 -4.19
N PRO A 176 -17.25 29.69 -4.54
CA PRO A 176 -16.60 29.66 -5.86
C PRO A 176 -15.99 28.30 -6.23
N VAL A 177 -15.53 27.52 -5.26
CA VAL A 177 -14.88 26.22 -5.53
C VAL A 177 -15.90 25.21 -6.09
N PHE A 178 -17.14 25.28 -5.62
CA PHE A 178 -18.23 24.42 -6.07
C PHE A 178 -18.99 25.02 -7.26
N SER A 179 -19.24 26.33 -7.28
CA SER A 179 -19.99 26.97 -8.38
C SER A 179 -19.23 27.05 -9.69
N THR A 180 -17.90 26.97 -9.66
CA THR A 180 -17.06 26.86 -10.86
C THR A 180 -16.83 25.42 -11.33
N GLU A 181 -17.41 24.43 -10.64
CA GLU A 181 -17.15 23.00 -10.86
C GLU A 181 -15.66 22.62 -10.78
N ALA A 182 -14.81 23.40 -10.10
CA ALA A 182 -13.38 23.13 -9.97
C ALA A 182 -13.09 21.79 -9.27
N MET A 183 -14.01 21.34 -8.40
CA MET A 183 -13.97 20.03 -7.73
C MET A 183 -14.65 18.91 -8.52
N GLY A 184 -15.11 19.20 -9.74
CA GLY A 184 -15.87 18.29 -10.58
C GLY A 184 -17.38 18.54 -10.54
N LYS A 185 -18.10 17.75 -11.34
CA LYS A 185 -19.57 17.80 -11.41
C LYS A 185 -20.18 17.20 -10.15
N GLY A 186 -21.31 17.76 -9.74
CA GLY A 186 -22.02 17.32 -8.53
C GLY A 186 -23.47 17.80 -8.51
N ILE A 187 -24.10 17.64 -7.35
CA ILE A 187 -25.46 18.11 -7.06
C ILE A 187 -25.39 18.84 -5.72
N ALA A 188 -25.92 20.05 -5.64
CA ALA A 188 -26.07 20.76 -4.37
C ALA A 188 -27.49 20.54 -3.84
N ILE A 189 -27.62 20.38 -2.53
CA ILE A 189 -28.92 20.22 -1.85
C ILE A 189 -28.98 21.27 -0.73
N GLU A 190 -30.00 22.10 -0.74
CA GLU A 190 -30.31 23.04 0.34
C GLU A 190 -31.15 22.29 1.39
N PRO A 191 -30.60 22.00 2.59
CA PRO A 191 -31.25 21.15 3.58
C PRO A 191 -32.51 21.82 4.16
N GLU A 192 -33.59 21.06 4.31
CA GLU A 192 -34.78 21.53 5.05
C GLU A 192 -34.60 21.43 6.58
N ASN A 193 -33.71 20.53 7.04
CA ASN A 193 -33.46 20.26 8.45
C ASN A 193 -31.96 19.98 8.72
N ASP A 194 -31.53 20.15 9.97
CA ASP A 194 -30.13 19.94 10.41
C ASP A 194 -29.73 18.46 10.60
N THR A 195 -30.56 17.52 10.17
CA THR A 195 -30.31 16.08 10.37
C THR A 195 -29.68 15.45 9.12
N VAL A 196 -28.44 14.98 9.26
CA VAL A 196 -27.72 14.24 8.21
C VAL A 196 -27.79 12.74 8.52
N LEU A 197 -28.31 11.97 7.58
CA LEU A 197 -28.32 10.51 7.60
C LEU A 197 -27.05 9.99 6.93
N PHE A 198 -26.26 9.24 7.69
CA PHE A 198 -25.19 8.41 7.15
C PHE A 198 -25.76 7.00 6.96
N MET A 199 -25.78 6.51 5.71
CA MET A 199 -26.24 5.15 5.37
C MET A 199 -25.16 4.39 4.62
#